data_AF-A0A5C9E2S3-F1
#
_entry.id   AF-A0A5C9E2S3-F1
#
_cell.length_a   1.000
_cell.length_b   1.000
_cell.length_c   1.000
_cell.angle_alpha   90.00
_cell.angle_beta   90.00
_cell.angle_gamma   90.00
#
_symmetry.space_group_name_H-M   'P 1'
#
loop_
_entity.id
_entity.type
_entity.pdbx_description
1 polymer ?
#
loop_
_entity_poly.entity_id
_entity_poly.type
_entity_poly.pdbx_seq_one_letter_code
_entity_poly.pdbx_strand_id
1 'polypeptide(L)' 'MLRVARPKGTIVVIDEGLSPNVRKTERGMSIIKANSLFGARPPLEYIPEKAKDVELEYIYNGTFYQLVFRK' A
#
# COMPACT_ATOMS: atom_id res chain seq x y z
N MET A 1 14.48 -1.31 -9.41
CA MET A 1 14.71 0.15 -9.36
C MET A 1 14.93 0.58 -7.91
N LEU A 2 16.18 0.73 -7.45
CA LEU A 2 16.52 1.13 -6.06
C LEU A 2 17.53 2.30 -6.07
N ARG A 3 17.79 2.90 -7.24
CA ARG A 3 18.92 3.82 -7.45
C ARG A 3 18.63 5.26 -6.99
N VAL A 4 17.35 5.63 -6.83
CA VAL A 4 16.92 7.02 -6.55
C VAL A 4 17.05 7.40 -5.05
N ALA A 5 16.88 6.45 -4.13
CA ALA A 5 17.07 6.71 -2.70
C ALA A 5 18.55 6.71 -2.30
N ARG A 6 18.92 7.44 -1.24
CA ARG A 6 20.27 7.35 -0.63
C ARG A 6 20.48 5.95 -0.03
N PRO A 7 21.73 5.42 0.05
CA PRO A 7 21.99 4.16 0.74
C PRO A 7 21.38 4.13 2.15
N LYS A 8 20.75 3.02 2.54
CA LYS A 8 20.01 2.87 3.82
C LYS A 8 18.81 3.81 3.99
N GLY A 9 18.39 4.52 2.94
CA GLY A 9 17.21 5.37 2.97
C GLY A 9 15.94 4.56 3.17
N THR A 10 14.98 5.16 3.86
CA THR A 10 13.61 4.62 3.99
C THR A 10 12.77 5.12 2.82
N ILE A 11 12.03 4.20 2.21
CA ILE A 11 11.04 4.46 1.18
C ILE A 11 9.68 4.23 1.81
N VAL A 12 8.76 5.18 1.59
CA VAL A 12 7.38 5.12 2.05
C VAL A 12 6.48 5.36 0.86
N VAL A 13 5.52 4.44 0.64
CA VAL A 13 4.50 4.53 -0.40
C VAL A 13 3.14 4.48 0.30
N ILE A 14 2.32 5.52 0.10
CA ILE A 14 0.98 5.62 0.66
C ILE A 14 0.03 5.92 -0.49
N ASP A 15 -1.04 5.16 -0.59
CA ASP A 15 -2.03 5.33 -1.65
C ASP A 15 -3.41 4.77 -1.26
N GLU A 16 -4.41 5.00 -2.11
CA GLU A 16 -5.72 4.38 -1.97
C GLU A 16 -5.64 2.86 -2.08
N GLY A 17 -6.37 2.17 -1.19
CA GLY A 17 -6.50 0.72 -1.28
C GLY A 17 -7.08 0.15 0.00
N LEU A 18 -8.30 -0.37 -0.10
CA LEU A 18 -8.98 -0.92 1.06
C LEU A 18 -8.26 -2.17 1.58
N SER A 19 -8.26 -2.35 2.89
CA SER A 19 -7.75 -3.57 3.54
C SER A 19 -8.58 -4.79 3.14
N PRO A 20 -8.01 -6.01 3.19
CA PRO A 20 -8.75 -7.22 2.85
C PRO A 20 -10.05 -7.41 3.64
N ASN A 21 -10.08 -6.92 4.89
CA ASN A 21 -11.26 -6.99 5.74
C ASN A 21 -12.31 -5.96 5.32
N VAL A 22 -11.91 -4.70 5.07
CA VAL A 22 -12.83 -3.62 4.70
C VAL A 22 -13.44 -3.87 3.32
N ARG A 23 -12.69 -4.41 2.36
CA ARG A 23 -13.19 -4.74 1.01
C ARG A 23 -14.41 -5.65 1.00
N LYS A 24 -14.53 -6.54 1.98
CA LYS A 24 -15.60 -7.53 2.08
C LYS A 24 -16.88 -6.95 2.71
N THR A 25 -16.83 -5.72 3.19
CA THR A 25 -17.97 -5.04 3.82
C THR A 25 -18.78 -4.25 2.79
N GLU A 26 -20.06 -4.03 3.07
CA GLU A 26 -20.93 -3.16 2.27
C GLU A 26 -20.38 -1.74 2.15
N ARG A 27 -19.80 -1.22 3.25
CA ARG A 27 -19.09 0.06 3.25
C ARG A 27 -17.94 0.06 2.25
N GLY A 28 -17.10 -0.97 2.26
CA GLY A 28 -15.97 -1.08 1.35
C GLY A 28 -16.41 -1.15 -0.12
N MET A 29 -17.43 -1.95 -0.42
CA MET A 29 -18.02 -2.01 -1.76
C MET A 29 -18.58 -0.64 -2.20
N SER A 30 -19.21 0.10 -1.30
CA SER A 30 -19.73 1.44 -1.57
C SER A 30 -18.61 2.46 -1.85
N ILE A 31 -17.51 2.40 -1.10
CA ILE A 31 -16.33 3.25 -1.33
C ILE A 31 -15.74 2.98 -2.72
N ILE A 32 -15.53 1.70 -3.08
CA ILE A 32 -14.99 1.33 -4.40
C ILE A 32 -15.93 1.78 -5.53
N LYS A 33 -17.25 1.66 -5.33
CA LYS A 33 -18.24 2.13 -6.30
C LYS A 33 -18.19 3.65 -6.49
N ALA A 34 -17.96 4.40 -5.42
CA ALA A 34 -17.85 5.86 -5.47
C ALA A 34 -16.52 6.33 -6.08
N ASN A 35 -15.43 5.60 -5.82
CA ASN A 35 -14.12 5.83 -6.42
C ASN A 35 -13.37 4.51 -6.61
N SER A 36 -13.17 4.13 -7.89
CA SER A 36 -12.54 2.87 -8.27
C SER A 36 -11.08 2.74 -7.84
N LEU A 37 -10.38 3.84 -7.53
CA LEU A 37 -8.99 3.82 -7.06
C LEU A 37 -8.85 3.04 -5.74
N PHE A 38 -9.84 3.09 -4.86
CA PHE A 38 -9.85 2.29 -3.62
C PHE A 38 -9.90 0.77 -3.85
N GLY A 39 -10.18 0.34 -5.08
CA GLY A 39 -10.08 -1.05 -5.50
C GLY A 39 -8.62 -1.51 -5.74
N ALA A 40 -7.67 -0.60 -5.92
CA ALA A 40 -6.25 -0.89 -6.16
C ALA A 40 -5.63 -1.62 -4.96
N ARG A 41 -4.68 -2.53 -5.21
CA ARG A 41 -4.00 -3.31 -4.17
C ARG A 41 -2.57 -2.78 -4.01
N PRO A 42 -1.96 -2.92 -2.80
CA PRO A 42 -0.55 -2.60 -2.62
C PRO A 42 0.31 -3.36 -3.64
N PRO A 43 1.23 -2.68 -4.35
CA PRO A 43 2.01 -3.25 -5.46
C PRO A 43 3.19 -4.10 -4.97
N LEU A 44 2.91 -5.16 -4.21
CA LEU A 44 3.93 -5.98 -3.55
C LEU A 44 4.86 -6.69 -4.54
N GLU A 45 4.35 -7.01 -5.73
CA GLU A 45 5.08 -7.65 -6.82
C GLU A 45 6.16 -6.74 -7.44
N TYR A 46 6.08 -5.42 -7.23
CA TYR A 46 7.04 -4.45 -7.76
C TYR A 46 8.08 -4.01 -6.73
N ILE A 47 8.05 -4.59 -5.53
CA ILE A 47 9.07 -4.33 -4.50
C ILE A 47 10.42 -4.86 -5.01
N PRO A 48 11.47 -4.03 -5.04
CA PRO A 48 12.78 -4.50 -5.47
C PRO A 48 13.30 -5.65 -4.60
N GLU A 49 13.87 -6.68 -5.21
CA GLU A 49 14.43 -7.86 -4.50
C GLU A 49 15.42 -7.51 -3.37
N LYS A 50 16.13 -6.39 -3.51
CA LYS A 50 17.12 -5.93 -2.53
C LYS A 50 16.53 -5.14 -1.36
N ALA A 51 15.24 -4.81 -1.40
CA ALA A 51 14.56 -4.10 -0.32
C ALA A 51 14.67 -4.88 0.99
N LYS A 52 14.80 -4.15 2.11
CA LYS A 52 14.88 -4.70 3.46
C LYS A 52 13.75 -4.16 4.31
N ASP A 53 13.39 -4.90 5.35
CA ASP A 53 12.39 -4.50 6.35
C ASP A 53 11.08 -4.03 5.71
N VAL A 54 10.54 -4.86 4.83
CA VAL A 54 9.29 -4.57 4.14
C VAL A 54 8.13 -4.70 5.12
N GLU A 55 7.37 -3.64 5.27
CA GLU A 55 6.19 -3.56 6.14
C GLU A 55 5.00 -3.02 5.34
N LEU A 56 3.86 -3.68 5.47
CA LEU A 56 2.59 -3.23 4.91
C LEU A 56 1.58 -3.04 6.05
N GLU A 57 1.09 -1.82 6.19
CA GLU A 57 0.01 -1.48 7.11
C GLU A 57 -1.18 -0.91 6.33
N TYR A 58 -2.39 -1.07 6.87
CA TYR A 58 -3.56 -0.34 6.39
C TYR A 58 -4.00 0.68 7.42
N ILE A 59 -4.01 1.95 7.03
CA ILE A 59 -4.30 3.10 7.89
C ILE A 59 -5.72 3.64 7.64
N TYR A 60 -6.15 4.60 8.47
CA TYR A 60 -7.49 5.22 8.39
C TYR A 60 -8.63 4.19 8.32
N ASN A 61 -8.69 3.31 9.33
CA ASN A 61 -9.67 2.23 9.43
C ASN A 61 -9.68 1.31 8.20
N GLY A 62 -8.50 1.06 7.62
CA GLY A 62 -8.34 0.14 6.50
C GLY A 62 -8.70 0.73 5.13
N THR A 63 -8.59 2.05 4.96
CA THR A 63 -9.02 2.74 3.74
C THR A 63 -7.85 3.02 2.77
N PHE A 64 -6.67 3.25 3.32
CA PHE A 64 -5.43 3.47 2.58
C PHE A 64 -4.39 2.44 3.05
N TYR A 65 -3.41 2.15 2.19
CA TYR A 65 -2.26 1.34 2.59
C TYR A 65 -1.02 2.22 2.79
N GLN A 66 -0.12 1.76 3.64
CA GLN A 66 1.23 2.29 3.81
C GLN A 66 2.21 1.13 3.63
N LEU A 67 3.04 1.21 2.60
CA LEU A 67 4.13 0.28 2.34
C LEU A 67 5.46 0.97 2.65
N VAL A 68 6.22 0.41 3.58
CA VAL A 68 7.52 0.93 4.01
C VAL A 68 8.59 -0.12 3.74
N PHE A 69 9.75 0.31 3.24
CA PHE A 69 10.93 -0.54 3.12
C PHE A 69 12.21 0.28 3.09
N ARG A 70 13.35 -0.36 3.37
CA ARG A 70 14.69 0.25 3.27
C ARG A 70 15.42 -0.19 2.01
N LYS A 71 16.21 0.74 1.47
CA LYS A 71 17.17 0.50 0.38
C LYS A 71 18.43 -0.22 0.86
#